data_AF-A0A557QIA6-F1
#
_entry.id   AF-A0A557QIA6-F1
#
_cell.length_a   1.000
_cell.length_b   1.000
_cell.length_c   1.000
_cell.angle_alpha   90.00
_cell.angle_beta   90.00
_cell.angle_gamma   90.00
#
_symmetry.space_group_name_H-M   'P 1'
#
loop_
_entity.id
_entity.type
_entity.pdbx_description
1 polymer ?
#
loop_
_entity_poly.entity_id
_entity_poly.type
_entity_poly.pdbx_seq_one_letter_code
_entity_poly.pdbx_strand_id
1 'polypeptide(L)'
;MIRYFLALLSCCFSLIAYGENYQTILVDEAHIGFSRPDNSDPPPYVISPGPAVIVLASNYAIEVPKEFGVTAPNSIHLVMGNNQKYKVAWRGNGNRHELSKSTLRPLPGSIPFRGFRSGDTAIIAIGFDHTGITPGKDNVLSAMWLGMIKVQ
;
A
#
# COMPACT_ATOMS: atom_id res chain seq x y z
N MET A 1 -35.61 -32.09 -49.47
CA MET A 1 -35.49 -30.64 -49.15
C MET A 1 -35.82 -30.45 -47.67
N ILE A 2 -34.87 -30.65 -46.74
CA ILE A 2 -35.10 -30.48 -45.29
C ILE A 2 -33.92 -29.67 -44.72
N ARG A 3 -34.29 -28.63 -43.96
CA ARG A 3 -33.49 -27.48 -43.57
C ARG A 3 -32.68 -27.72 -42.29
N TYR A 4 -31.51 -27.09 -42.28
CA TYR A 4 -30.51 -26.94 -41.23
C TYR A 4 -31.08 -26.52 -39.85
N PHE A 5 -30.54 -27.10 -38.77
CA PHE A 5 -30.64 -26.56 -37.42
C PHE A 5 -29.24 -26.54 -36.79
N LEU A 6 -28.54 -25.41 -36.95
CA LEU A 6 -27.26 -25.13 -36.29
C LEU A 6 -27.58 -24.35 -35.00
N ALA A 7 -27.46 -25.00 -33.85
CA ALA A 7 -27.61 -24.35 -32.55
C ALA A 7 -26.30 -23.63 -32.18
N LEU A 8 -26.25 -22.32 -32.44
CA LEU A 8 -25.18 -21.44 -31.97
C LEU A 8 -25.36 -21.22 -30.46
N LEU A 9 -24.56 -21.93 -29.67
CA LEU A 9 -24.41 -21.71 -28.23
C LEU A 9 -23.61 -20.42 -28.03
N SER A 10 -24.30 -19.28 -28.07
CA SER A 10 -23.74 -17.98 -27.75
C SER A 10 -23.56 -17.89 -26.23
N CYS A 11 -22.38 -18.30 -25.77
CA CYS A 11 -21.93 -18.08 -24.41
C CYS A 11 -21.60 -16.58 -24.26
N CYS A 12 -22.61 -15.79 -23.88
CA CYS A 12 -22.43 -14.41 -23.44
C CYS A 12 -21.64 -14.41 -22.13
N PHE A 13 -20.30 -14.47 -22.22
CA PHE A 13 -19.41 -14.12 -21.12
C PHE A 13 -19.58 -12.62 -20.84
N SER A 14 -20.49 -12.32 -19.91
CA SER A 14 -20.60 -10.99 -19.34
C SER A 14 -19.40 -10.79 -18.43
N LEU A 15 -18.36 -10.11 -18.95
CA LEU A 15 -17.28 -9.57 -18.13
C LEU A 15 -17.88 -8.47 -17.24
N ILE A 16 -18.31 -8.85 -16.03
CA ILE A 16 -18.58 -7.88 -14.98
C ILE A 16 -17.22 -7.33 -14.57
N ALA A 17 -16.91 -6.12 -15.04
CA ALA A 17 -15.80 -5.35 -14.50
C ALA A 17 -16.17 -4.97 -13.05
N TYR A 18 -15.77 -5.80 -12.10
CA TYR A 18 -15.83 -5.46 -10.67
C TYR A 18 -14.83 -4.31 -10.44
N GLY A 19 -15.32 -3.08 -10.43
CA GLY A 19 -14.56 -1.97 -9.87
C GLY A 19 -14.48 -2.19 -8.37
N GLU A 20 -13.38 -2.78 -7.88
CA GLU A 20 -13.20 -2.98 -6.44
C GLU A 20 -13.07 -1.62 -5.74
N ASN A 21 -14.12 -1.22 -5.02
CA ASN A 21 -14.14 -0.03 -4.17
C ASN A 21 -13.44 -0.33 -2.85
N TYR A 22 -12.11 -0.32 -2.88
CA TYR A 22 -11.29 -0.41 -1.68
C TYR A 22 -11.33 0.90 -0.87
N GLN A 23 -11.27 0.78 0.45
CA GLN A 23 -11.15 1.95 1.32
C GLN A 23 -9.87 2.73 0.98
N THR A 24 -9.97 4.06 1.02
CA THR A 24 -8.85 4.96 0.73
C THR A 24 -8.40 5.66 2.00
N ILE A 25 -7.10 5.70 2.23
CA ILE A 25 -6.45 6.56 3.23
C ILE A 25 -5.73 7.69 2.49
N LEU A 26 -5.86 8.90 3.01
CA LEU A 26 -5.22 10.09 2.45
C LEU A 26 -3.94 10.34 3.23
N VAL A 27 -2.79 10.34 2.57
CA VAL A 27 -1.53 10.77 3.17
C VAL A 27 -1.66 12.25 3.54
N ASP A 28 -1.46 12.57 4.81
CA ASP A 28 -1.59 13.92 5.35
C ASP A 28 -0.63 14.14 6.54
N GLU A 29 -0.64 15.35 7.09
CA GLU A 29 0.13 15.74 8.27
C GLU A 29 -0.50 15.26 9.59
N ALA A 30 -1.83 15.10 9.61
CA ALA A 30 -2.59 14.71 10.79
C ALA A 30 -2.27 13.28 11.24
N HIS A 31 -1.70 12.43 10.39
CA HIS A 31 -1.36 11.04 10.72
C HIS A 31 0.15 10.76 10.73
N ILE A 32 1.00 11.79 10.64
CA ILE A 32 2.47 11.61 10.64
C ILE A 32 2.95 11.14 12.01
N GLY A 33 3.61 9.98 12.02
CA GLY A 33 4.21 9.31 13.18
C GLY A 33 5.62 9.72 13.54
N PHE A 34 6.17 10.75 12.91
CA PHE A 34 7.38 11.39 13.43
C PHE A 34 7.05 12.28 14.62
N SER A 35 8.02 12.47 15.52
CA SER A 35 7.87 13.27 16.74
C SER A 35 7.16 14.59 16.47
N ARG A 36 5.95 14.73 17.00
CA ARG A 36 5.18 15.97 16.89
C ARG A 36 5.73 17.01 17.87
N PRO A 37 5.67 18.32 17.56
CA PRO A 37 6.13 19.37 18.48
C PRO A 37 5.47 19.33 19.85
N ASP A 38 4.24 18.81 19.92
CA ASP A 38 3.44 18.67 21.14
C ASP A 38 3.61 17.30 21.84
N ASN A 39 4.49 16.43 21.34
CA ASN A 39 4.67 15.04 21.79
C ASN A 39 3.38 14.21 21.79
N SER A 40 2.35 14.60 21.05
CA SER A 40 1.15 13.78 20.88
C SER A 40 1.43 12.62 19.91
N ASP A 41 0.81 11.48 20.18
CA ASP A 41 0.74 10.40 19.19
C ASP A 41 -0.23 10.82 18.08
N PRO A 42 0.10 10.65 16.79
CA PRO A 42 -0.88 10.88 15.74
C PRO A 42 -2.04 9.87 15.85
N PRO A 43 -3.27 10.27 15.52
CA PRO A 43 -4.37 9.33 15.36
C PRO A 43 -4.02 8.29 14.28
N PRO A 44 -4.47 7.03 14.43
CA PRO A 44 -4.39 6.05 13.36
C PRO A 44 -5.51 6.27 12.33
N TYR A 45 -5.28 5.82 11.11
CA TYR A 45 -6.37 5.57 10.18
C TYR A 45 -7.18 4.38 10.68
N VAL A 46 -8.50 4.55 10.78
CA VAL A 46 -9.41 3.44 11.08
C VAL A 46 -9.99 2.91 9.78
N ILE A 47 -9.71 1.66 9.46
CA ILE A 47 -10.21 1.00 8.26
C ILE A 47 -11.03 -0.25 8.58
N SER A 48 -11.98 -0.58 7.72
CA SER A 48 -12.69 -1.85 7.82
C SER A 48 -11.80 -3.01 7.35
N PRO A 49 -12.03 -4.25 7.85
CA PRO A 49 -11.38 -5.43 7.31
C PRO A 49 -11.62 -5.56 5.80
N GLY A 50 -10.58 -5.95 5.06
CA GLY A 50 -10.68 -6.00 3.60
C GLY A 50 -9.42 -6.55 2.93
N PRO A 51 -9.53 -6.94 1.65
CA PRO A 51 -8.40 -7.52 0.91
C PRO A 51 -7.34 -6.49 0.52
N ALA A 52 -7.68 -5.19 0.55
CA ALA A 52 -6.78 -4.12 0.16
C ALA A 52 -7.17 -2.76 0.79
N VAL A 53 -6.21 -1.83 0.75
CA VAL A 53 -6.43 -0.40 1.01
C VAL A 53 -5.73 0.41 -0.06
N ILE A 54 -6.27 1.59 -0.38
CA ILE A 54 -5.65 2.56 -1.28
C ILE A 54 -4.96 3.63 -0.46
N VAL A 55 -3.67 3.81 -0.67
CA VAL A 55 -2.90 4.96 -0.17
C VAL A 55 -2.98 6.05 -1.22
N LEU A 56 -3.53 7.21 -0.86
CA LEU A 56 -3.67 8.35 -1.75
C LEU A 56 -2.85 9.56 -1.30
N ALA A 57 -1.94 10.05 -2.13
CA ALA A 57 -1.02 11.15 -1.78
C ALA A 57 -1.19 12.42 -2.63
N SER A 58 -2.33 12.59 -3.30
CA SER A 58 -2.55 13.69 -4.26
C SER A 58 -2.38 15.09 -3.74
N ASN A 59 -2.65 15.27 -2.46
CA ASN A 59 -2.72 16.59 -1.86
C ASN A 59 -1.63 16.78 -0.82
N TYR A 60 -0.61 15.91 -0.83
CA TYR A 60 0.45 15.91 0.17
C TYR A 60 1.83 15.76 -0.48
N ALA A 61 2.66 16.77 -0.27
CA ALA A 61 4.05 16.75 -0.68
C ALA A 61 4.88 16.12 0.44
N ILE A 62 5.39 14.90 0.20
CA ILE A 62 6.29 14.25 1.15
C ILE A 62 7.63 14.99 1.12
N GLU A 63 8.01 15.57 2.27
CA GLU A 63 9.30 16.22 2.42
C GLU A 63 10.42 15.18 2.37
N VAL A 64 11.46 15.50 1.60
CA VAL A 64 12.64 14.64 1.45
C VAL A 64 13.81 15.29 2.17
N PRO A 65 14.29 14.71 3.28
CA PRO A 65 15.46 15.22 4.00
C PRO A 65 16.70 15.24 3.08
N LYS A 66 17.45 16.35 3.08
CA LYS A 66 18.60 16.56 2.17
C LYS A 66 19.69 15.51 2.39
N GLU A 67 19.85 15.06 3.63
CA GLU A 67 20.80 14.03 4.06
C GLU A 67 20.54 12.67 3.41
N PHE A 68 19.34 12.42 2.86
CA PHE A 68 19.06 11.17 2.17
C PHE A 68 19.65 11.13 0.75
N GLY A 69 20.07 12.28 0.19
CA GLY A 69 20.70 12.34 -1.14
C GLY A 69 19.80 11.87 -2.29
N VAL A 70 18.48 11.89 -2.07
CA VAL A 70 17.45 11.49 -3.04
C VAL A 70 16.43 12.61 -3.21
N THR A 71 15.67 12.58 -4.30
CA THR A 71 14.72 13.66 -4.64
C THR A 71 13.26 13.29 -4.41
N ALA A 72 12.96 12.01 -4.19
CA ALA A 72 11.60 11.50 -3.97
C ALA A 72 11.64 10.14 -3.27
N PRO A 73 10.53 9.72 -2.63
CA PRO A 73 10.32 8.33 -2.25
C PRO A 73 10.36 7.38 -3.46
N ASN A 74 10.73 6.12 -3.22
CA ASN A 74 10.68 5.04 -4.23
C ASN A 74 9.86 3.82 -3.77
N SER A 75 9.39 3.80 -2.51
CA SER A 75 8.75 2.63 -1.91
C SER A 75 7.77 2.99 -0.80
N ILE A 76 6.75 2.15 -0.65
CA ILE A 76 5.88 2.08 0.52
C ILE A 76 6.16 0.74 1.20
N HIS A 77 6.48 0.77 2.49
CA HIS A 77 6.54 -0.42 3.34
C HIS A 77 5.28 -0.52 4.19
N LEU A 78 4.71 -1.72 4.30
CA LEU A 78 3.61 -2.06 5.18
C LEU A 78 4.10 -3.10 6.20
N VAL A 79 3.96 -2.81 7.49
CA VAL A 79 4.38 -3.70 8.58
C VAL A 79 3.20 -4.03 9.47
N MET A 80 2.87 -5.32 9.60
CA MET A 80 1.74 -5.86 10.37
C MET A 80 2.22 -6.88 11.42
N GLY A 81 2.98 -6.42 12.40
CA GLY A 81 3.65 -7.29 13.37
C GLY A 81 4.98 -7.87 12.87
N ASN A 82 5.51 -8.89 13.56
CA ASN A 82 6.93 -9.26 13.44
C ASN A 82 7.30 -9.96 12.12
N ASN A 83 6.40 -10.75 11.53
CA ASN A 83 6.64 -11.60 10.35
C ASN A 83 5.75 -11.23 9.15
N GLN A 84 5.23 -10.01 9.12
CA GLN A 84 4.38 -9.51 8.04
C GLN A 84 4.89 -8.14 7.62
N LYS A 85 5.97 -8.13 6.83
CA LYS A 85 6.58 -6.92 6.29
C LYS A 85 6.53 -6.99 4.78
N TYR A 86 6.00 -5.95 4.17
CA TYR A 86 5.73 -5.90 2.74
C TYR A 86 6.23 -4.60 2.16
N LYS A 87 6.48 -4.61 0.85
CA LYS A 87 6.73 -3.39 0.10
C LYS A 87 6.01 -3.35 -1.24
N VAL A 88 5.73 -2.14 -1.69
CA VAL A 88 5.28 -1.83 -3.06
C VAL A 88 6.04 -0.60 -3.55
N ALA A 89 6.30 -0.52 -4.85
CA ALA A 89 6.98 0.63 -5.43
C ALA A 89 6.13 1.91 -5.30
N TRP A 90 6.77 3.01 -4.91
CA TRP A 90 6.23 4.36 -5.05
C TRP A 90 6.44 4.80 -6.50
N ARG A 91 5.35 5.11 -7.19
CA ARG A 91 5.37 5.60 -8.57
C ARG A 91 4.86 7.04 -8.56
N GLY A 92 5.69 7.97 -9.04
CA GLY A 92 5.53 9.42 -8.86
C GLY A 92 4.23 10.05 -9.40
N ASN A 93 4.08 11.35 -9.11
CA ASN A 93 3.07 12.32 -9.56
C ASN A 93 1.68 11.74 -9.92
N GLY A 94 1.08 10.98 -9.02
CA GLY A 94 -0.12 10.21 -9.37
C GLY A 94 -0.66 9.27 -8.29
N ASN A 95 -0.42 9.60 -7.03
CA ASN A 95 -1.45 9.66 -6.01
C ASN A 95 -2.19 8.42 -5.59
N ARG A 96 -2.04 7.22 -6.16
CA ARG A 96 -2.87 6.06 -5.78
C ARG A 96 -2.04 4.79 -5.76
N HIS A 97 -1.83 4.24 -4.57
CA HIS A 97 -1.12 2.98 -4.38
C HIS A 97 -2.05 1.97 -3.71
N GLU A 98 -2.37 0.91 -4.43
CA GLU A 98 -3.09 -0.20 -3.83
C GLU A 98 -2.12 -1.04 -3.01
N LEU A 99 -2.48 -1.30 -1.75
CA LEU A 99 -1.81 -2.26 -0.87
C LEU A 99 -2.69 -3.51 -0.79
N SER A 100 -2.43 -4.48 -1.66
CA SER A 100 -3.18 -5.73 -1.76
C SER A 100 -2.23 -6.90 -1.96
N LYS A 101 -2.78 -8.13 -2.00
CA LYS A 101 -2.00 -9.34 -2.26
C LYS A 101 -1.28 -9.30 -3.62
N SER A 102 -1.84 -8.60 -4.61
CA SER A 102 -1.26 -8.55 -5.97
C SER A 102 -0.13 -7.52 -6.09
N THR A 103 -0.13 -6.49 -5.25
CA THR A 103 0.83 -5.39 -5.32
C THR A 103 1.94 -5.47 -4.28
N LEU A 104 1.63 -6.01 -3.10
CA LEU A 104 2.57 -6.14 -2.00
C LEU A 104 3.50 -7.33 -2.20
N ARG A 105 4.80 -7.06 -2.12
CA ARG A 105 5.84 -8.08 -2.10
C ARG A 105 6.31 -8.31 -0.67
N PRO A 106 6.33 -9.56 -0.16
CA PRO A 106 6.88 -9.83 1.16
C PRO A 106 8.38 -9.54 1.18
N LEU A 107 8.84 -8.89 2.25
CA LEU A 107 10.27 -8.79 2.56
C LEU A 107 10.79 -10.14 3.09
N PRO A 108 12.10 -10.41 3.03
CA PRO A 108 12.68 -11.65 3.55
C PRO A 108 12.20 -11.99 4.97
N GLY A 109 11.78 -13.24 5.17
CA GLY A 109 11.22 -13.72 6.44
C GLY A 109 9.74 -13.43 6.67
N SER A 110 9.06 -12.73 5.76
CA SER A 110 7.63 -12.44 5.88
C SER A 110 6.74 -13.50 5.25
N ILE A 111 5.60 -13.77 5.87
CA ILE A 111 4.54 -14.61 5.27
C ILE A 111 3.78 -13.82 4.18
N PRO A 112 3.15 -14.48 3.19
CA PRO A 112 2.35 -13.79 2.17
C PRO A 112 1.24 -12.94 2.77
N PHE A 113 1.00 -11.76 2.20
CA PHE A 113 -0.10 -10.88 2.61
C PHE A 113 -1.46 -11.53 2.35
N ARG A 114 -2.36 -11.45 3.33
CA ARG A 114 -3.69 -12.12 3.31
C ARG A 114 -4.86 -11.14 3.42
N GLY A 115 -4.63 -9.85 3.28
CA GLY A 115 -5.61 -8.80 3.57
C GLY A 115 -5.52 -8.29 5.00
N PHE A 116 -6.31 -7.26 5.30
CA PHE A 116 -6.50 -6.64 6.60
C PHE A 116 -7.63 -7.33 7.35
N ARG A 117 -7.37 -7.77 8.59
CA ARG A 117 -8.33 -8.46 9.46
C ARG A 117 -8.71 -7.59 10.64
N SER A 118 -9.94 -7.73 11.14
CA SER A 118 -10.37 -6.98 12.34
C SER A 118 -9.42 -7.27 13.51
N GLY A 119 -9.00 -6.21 14.19
CA GLY A 119 -8.00 -6.26 15.26
C GLY A 119 -6.56 -6.09 14.80
N ASP A 120 -6.27 -6.11 13.49
CA ASP A 120 -4.93 -5.84 12.99
C ASP A 120 -4.52 -4.38 13.25
N THR A 121 -3.23 -4.21 13.53
CA THR A 121 -2.55 -2.90 13.50
C THR A 121 -1.44 -2.95 12.48
N ALA A 122 -1.29 -1.87 11.70
CA ALA A 122 -0.22 -1.77 10.71
C ALA A 122 0.49 -0.43 10.78
N ILE A 123 1.77 -0.43 10.39
CA ILE A 123 2.52 0.78 10.08
C ILE A 123 2.66 0.86 8.56
N ILE A 124 2.35 2.02 7.99
CA ILE A 124 2.69 2.37 6.62
C ILE A 124 3.82 3.39 6.67
N ALA A 125 4.93 3.07 6.02
CA ALA A 125 6.04 4.00 5.86
C ALA A 125 6.27 4.27 4.38
N ILE A 126 6.38 5.54 4.01
CA ILE A 126 6.72 5.97 2.65
C ILE A 126 8.11 6.55 2.70
N GLY A 127 8.98 6.15 1.77
CA GLY A 127 10.36 6.62 1.78
C GLY A 127 11.22 6.01 0.68
N PHE A 128 12.52 5.97 0.94
CA PHE A 128 13.52 5.44 0.01
C PHE A 128 14.05 4.09 0.50
N ASP A 129 13.72 3.03 -0.23
CA ASP A 129 14.18 1.67 -0.04
C ASP A 129 15.54 1.50 -0.74
N HIS A 130 16.53 1.03 0.03
CA HIS A 130 17.92 0.88 -0.40
C HIS A 130 18.24 -0.49 -1.00
N THR A 131 17.28 -1.44 -1.04
CA THR A 131 17.50 -2.80 -1.57
C THR A 131 18.12 -2.75 -2.97
N GLY A 132 19.25 -3.43 -3.14
CA GLY A 132 19.96 -3.51 -4.42
C GLY A 132 20.61 -2.21 -4.91
N ILE A 133 20.59 -1.14 -4.11
CA ILE A 133 21.21 0.16 -4.42
C ILE A 133 22.46 0.37 -3.55
N THR A 134 22.34 0.14 -2.23
CA THR A 134 23.46 0.34 -1.30
C THR A 134 23.92 -1.00 -0.72
N PRO A 135 25.20 -1.41 -0.91
CA PRO A 135 25.73 -2.63 -0.34
C PRO A 135 25.50 -2.71 1.17
N GLY A 136 24.98 -3.84 1.66
CA GLY A 136 24.71 -4.07 3.08
C GLY A 136 23.47 -3.36 3.65
N LYS A 137 22.67 -2.66 2.82
CA LYS A 137 21.41 -2.02 3.23
C LYS A 137 20.17 -2.66 2.59
N ASP A 138 20.17 -3.98 2.49
CA ASP A 138 19.01 -4.68 1.95
C ASP A 138 17.82 -4.60 2.90
N ASN A 139 16.67 -4.19 2.36
CA ASN A 139 15.40 -4.03 3.07
C ASN A 139 15.41 -2.93 4.13
N VAL A 140 16.33 -1.97 4.02
CA VAL A 140 16.35 -0.76 4.83
C VAL A 140 15.56 0.34 4.12
N LEU A 141 14.57 0.91 4.81
CA LEU A 141 13.82 2.07 4.35
C LEU A 141 14.29 3.31 5.11
N SER A 142 14.74 4.33 4.38
CA SER A 142 14.81 5.71 4.89
C SER A 142 13.41 6.31 4.84
N ALA A 143 12.67 6.23 5.95
CA ALA A 143 11.29 6.71 6.03
C ALA A 143 11.25 8.25 5.96
N MET A 144 10.34 8.78 5.14
CA MET A 144 10.07 10.21 4.95
C MET A 144 8.67 10.58 5.41
N TRP A 145 7.77 9.60 5.49
CA TRP A 145 6.44 9.70 6.07
C TRP A 145 6.09 8.37 6.73
N LEU A 146 5.38 8.41 7.87
CA LEU A 146 4.92 7.21 8.57
C LEU A 146 3.51 7.45 9.11
N GLY A 147 2.63 6.47 8.98
CA GLY A 147 1.30 6.50 9.56
C GLY A 147 0.89 5.14 10.10
N MET A 148 -0.06 5.13 11.02
CA MET A 148 -0.56 3.92 11.66
C MET A 148 -1.97 3.60 11.17
N ILE A 149 -2.26 2.31 10.94
CA ILE A 149 -3.59 1.80 10.64
C ILE A 149 -4.08 0.96 11.82
N LYS A 150 -5.36 1.13 12.15
CA LYS A 150 -6.13 0.22 12.99
C LYS A 150 -7.28 -0.36 12.19
N VAL A 151 -7.41 -1.68 12.17
CA VAL A 151 -8.46 -2.38 11.43
C VAL A 151 -9.59 -2.75 12.39
N GLN A 152 -10.80 -2.23 12.16
CA GLN A 152 -11.97 -2.42 13.04
C GLN A 152 -13.20 -2.84 12.26
#